data_AF-A0A426ZJY0-F1
#
_entry.id   AF-A0A426ZJY0-F1
#
_cell.length_a   1.000
_cell.length_b   1.000
_cell.length_c   1.000
_cell.angle_alpha   90.00
_cell.angle_beta   90.00
_cell.angle_gamma   90.00
#
_symmetry.space_group_name_H-M   'P 1'
#
loop_
_entity.id
_entity.type
_entity.pdbx_description
1 polymer ?
#
loop_
_entity_poly.entity_id
_entity_poly.type
_entity_poly.pdbx_seq_one_letter_code
_entity_poly.pdbx_strand_id
1 'polypeptide(L)' 'MQNLFANPKCSLLVAKDPEDRTDIVVTLYGDAVPVCKISLSSSLFGDVKTLIVEMLQAAKSSEGRS' A
#
# COMPACT_ATOMS: atom_id res chain seq x y z
N MET A 1 -20.53 4.53 -3.66
CA MET A 1 -19.66 3.33 -3.58
C MET A 1 -20.35 2.04 -4.04
N GLN A 2 -21.70 1.97 -4.12
CA GLN A 2 -22.42 0.76 -4.55
C GLN A 2 -22.11 0.29 -5.98
N ASN A 3 -21.78 1.21 -6.89
CA ASN A 3 -21.62 0.88 -8.31
C ASN A 3 -20.48 -0.12 -8.58
N LEU A 4 -19.35 -0.01 -7.87
CA LEU A 4 -18.19 -0.87 -8.08
C LEU A 4 -18.34 -2.28 -7.50
N PHE A 5 -19.21 -2.47 -6.50
CA PHE A 5 -19.52 -3.80 -5.96
C PHE A 5 -20.46 -4.58 -6.89
N ALA A 6 -21.35 -3.88 -7.61
CA ALA A 6 -22.24 -4.48 -8.60
C ALA A 6 -21.57 -4.66 -9.98
N ASN A 7 -20.64 -3.76 -10.33
CA ASN A 7 -19.86 -3.81 -11.56
C ASN A 7 -18.42 -3.35 -11.27
N PRO A 8 -17.45 -4.27 -11.16
CA PRO A 8 -16.07 -3.92 -10.85
C PRO A 8 -15.36 -3.21 -12.01
N LYS A 9 -15.86 -3.32 -13.25
CA LYS A 9 -15.25 -2.68 -14.42
C LYS A 9 -15.35 -1.17 -14.31
N CYS A 10 -14.21 -0.50 -14.31
CA CYS A 10 -14.12 0.93 -14.24
C CYS A 10 -12.92 1.48 -14.99
N SER A 11 -12.90 2.79 -15.18
CA SER A 11 -11.76 3.52 -15.73
C SER A 11 -11.42 4.70 -14.84
N LEU A 12 -10.13 5.00 -14.68
CA LEU A 12 -9.63 6.15 -13.93
C LEU A 12 -8.91 7.10 -14.88
N LEU A 13 -9.35 8.36 -14.88
CA LEU A 13 -8.69 9.44 -15.59
C LEU A 13 -7.70 10.13 -14.66
N VAL A 14 -6.46 10.30 -15.12
CA VAL A 14 -5.39 10.97 -14.38
C VAL A 14 -4.78 12.03 -15.28
N ALA A 15 -4.74 13.26 -14.78
CA ALA A 15 -4.01 14.39 -15.34
C ALA A 15 -3.07 14.92 -14.26
N LYS A 16 -1.89 15.44 -14.64
CA LYS A 16 -0.98 16.08 -13.69
C LYS A 16 -1.56 17.43 -13.24
N ASP A 17 -2.06 18.22 -14.18
CA ASP A 17 -2.71 19.51 -13.95
C ASP A 17 -4.13 19.50 -14.55
N PRO A 18 -5.20 19.33 -13.75
CA PRO A 18 -6.56 19.16 -14.27
C PRO A 18 -7.18 20.43 -14.89
N GLU A 19 -6.60 21.61 -14.63
CA GLU A 19 -7.02 22.87 -15.26
C GLU A 19 -6.29 23.13 -16.58
N ASP A 20 -5.13 22.48 -16.81
CA ASP A 20 -4.37 22.61 -18.05
C ASP A 20 -4.89 21.61 -19.09
N ARG A 21 -5.57 22.15 -20.11
CA ARG A 21 -6.16 21.35 -21.19
C ARG A 21 -5.14 20.78 -22.18
N THR A 22 -3.89 21.20 -22.08
CA THR A 22 -2.78 20.70 -22.91
C THR A 22 -2.01 19.57 -22.24
N ASP A 23 -2.27 19.33 -20.96
CA ASP A 23 -1.61 18.29 -20.20
C ASP A 23 -2.04 16.89 -20.67
N ILE A 24 -1.17 15.91 -20.45
CA ILE A 24 -1.38 14.54 -20.90
C ILE A 24 -2.36 13.86 -19.94
N VAL A 25 -3.51 13.46 -20.47
CA VAL A 25 -4.51 12.69 -19.75
C VAL A 25 -4.30 11.20 -20.01
N VAL A 26 -4.05 10.44 -18.95
CA VAL A 26 -3.95 8.98 -19.00
C VAL A 26 -5.25 8.36 -18.50
N THR A 27 -5.80 7.43 -19.29
CA THR A 27 -6.97 6.63 -18.88
C THR A 27 -6.53 5.21 -18.56
N LEU A 28 -6.73 4.80 -17.31
CA LEU A 28 -6.48 3.43 -16.85
C LEU A 28 -7.79 2.66 -16.84
N TYR A 29 -7.80 1.46 -17.42
CA TYR A 29 -8.95 0.56 -17.40
C TYR A 29 -8.67 -0.65 -16.50
N GLY A 30 -9.64 -1.08 -15.70
CA GLY A 30 -9.46 -2.25 -14.84
C GLY A 30 -10.70 -2.62 -14.04
N ASP A 31 -10.56 -3.66 -13.23
CA ASP A 31 -11.58 -4.13 -12.31
C ASP A 31 -11.23 -3.70 -10.88
N ALA A 32 -12.18 -3.09 -10.18
CA ALA A 32 -12.01 -2.73 -8.79
C ALA A 32 -12.17 -3.95 -7.88
N VAL A 33 -11.12 -4.25 -7.13
CA VAL A 33 -11.10 -5.34 -6.17
C VAL A 33 -11.07 -4.74 -4.75
N PRO A 34 -12.00 -5.13 -3.85
CA PRO A 34 -11.96 -4.65 -2.48
C PRO A 34 -10.71 -5.16 -1.77
N VAL A 35 -9.98 -4.25 -1.13
CA VAL A 35 -8.79 -4.60 -0.35
C VAL A 35 -9.22 -5.02 1.06
N CYS A 36 -8.89 -6.25 1.43
CA CYS A 36 -9.06 -6.74 2.80
C CYS A 36 -7.82 -6.42 3.65
N LYS A 37 -8.00 -6.19 4.96
CA LYS A 37 -6.88 -5.92 5.89
C LYS A 37 -5.76 -6.97 5.83
N ILE A 38 -6.11 -8.23 5.56
CA ILE A 38 -5.18 -9.35 5.47
C ILE A 38 -4.17 -9.20 4.31
N SER A 39 -4.58 -8.59 3.19
CA SER A 39 -3.69 -8.33 2.03
C SER A 39 -2.69 -7.21 2.29
N LEU A 40 -2.97 -6.29 3.24
CA LEU A 40 -2.06 -5.22 3.65
C LEU A 40 -1.12 -5.67 4.79
N SER A 41 -1.52 -6.67 5.58
CA SER A 41 -0.68 -7.22 6.65
C SER A 41 0.47 -8.07 6.14
N SER A 42 0.35 -8.72 4.97
CA SER A 42 1.43 -9.56 4.43
C SER A 42 2.61 -8.77 3.87
N SER A 43 2.42 -7.50 3.47
CA SER A 43 3.48 -6.71 2.83
C SER A 43 4.01 -5.54 3.68
N LEU A 44 3.37 -5.21 4.81
CA LEU A 44 3.81 -4.08 5.67
C LEU A 44 4.00 -4.44 7.15
N PHE A 45 3.44 -5.55 7.62
CA PHE A 45 3.57 -5.94 9.04
C PHE A 45 4.72 -6.92 9.33
N GLY A 46 5.39 -7.44 8.30
CA GLY A 46 6.54 -8.34 8.44
C GLY A 46 7.86 -7.65 8.80
N ASP A 47 8.14 -6.45 8.26
CA ASP A 47 9.53 -6.00 8.15
C ASP A 47 9.98 -4.90 9.12
N VAL A 48 9.07 -4.12 9.74
CA VAL A 48 9.51 -3.03 10.66
C VAL A 48 9.44 -3.42 12.13
N LYS A 49 8.32 -4.03 12.55
CA LYS A 49 8.12 -4.41 13.95
C LYS A 49 9.05 -5.55 14.36
N THR A 50 9.32 -6.49 13.45
CA THR A 50 10.24 -7.61 13.65
C THR A 50 11.68 -7.12 13.78
N LEU A 51 12.12 -6.23 12.89
CA LEU A 51 13.48 -5.68 12.90
C LEU A 51 13.79 -4.94 14.21
N ILE A 52 12.85 -4.16 14.74
CA ILE A 52 13.02 -3.47 16.03
C ILE A 52 13.15 -4.47 17.18
N VAL A 53 12.36 -5.55 17.17
CA VAL A 53 12.40 -6.59 18.21
C VAL A 53 13.72 -7.37 18.17
N GLU A 54 14.20 -7.73 16.98
CA GLU A 54 15.48 -8.40 16.80
C GLU A 54 16.66 -7.51 17.23
N MET A 55 16.64 -6.23 16.87
CA MET A 55 17.67 -5.27 17.30
C MET A 55 17.67 -5.06 18.82
N LEU A 56 16.49 -4.98 19.46
CA LEU A 56 16.38 -4.89 20.92
C LEU A 56 16.82 -6.17 21.64
N GLN A 57 16.54 -7.35 21.08
CA GLN A 57 17.03 -8.62 21.63
C GLN A 57 18.54 -8.77 21.49
N ALA A 58 19.10 -8.38 20.34
CA ALA A 58 20.54 -8.38 20.10
C ALA A 58 21.27 -7.44 21.08
N ALA A 59 20.75 -6.23 21.32
CA ALA A 59 21.31 -5.28 22.27
C ALA A 59 21.27 -5.79 23.72
N LYS A 60 20.22 -6.51 24.12
CA LYS A 60 20.13 -7.13 25.44
C LYS A 60 21.13 -8.28 25.64
N SER A 61 21.50 -8.99 24.58
CA SER A 61 22.45 -10.11 24.67
C SER A 61 23.91 -9.67 24.78
N SER A 62 24.26 -8.44 24.41
CA SER A 62 25.64 -7.93 24.46
C SER A 62 26.02 -7.33 25.83
N GLU A 63 25.07 -7.06 26.72
CA GLU A 63 25.33 -6.37 28.00
C GLU A 63 25.59 -7.33 29.18
N GLY A 64 25.93 -8.59 28.89
CA GLY A 64 26.16 -9.64 29.88
C GLY A 64 27.52 -10.34 29.77
N ARG A 65 28.55 -9.66 29.23
CA ARG A 65 29.91 -10.23 29.15
C ARG A 65 30.98 -9.17 29.41
N SER A 66 31.02 -8.66 30.63
CA SER A 66 32.19 -8.06 31.27
C SER A 66 32.09 -8.25 32.77
#